data_AF-A0A1V4EJD6-F1
#
_entry.id   AF-A0A1V4EJD6-F1
#
_cell.length_a   1.000
_cell.length_b   1.000
_cell.length_c   1.000
_cell.angle_alpha   90.00
_cell.angle_beta   90.00
_cell.angle_gamma   90.00
#
_symmetry.space_group_name_H-M   'P 1'
#
loop_
_entity.id
_entity.type
_entity.pdbx_description
1 polymer ?
#
loop_
_entity_poly.entity_id
_entity_poly.type
_entity_poly.pdbx_seq_one_letter_code
_entity_poly.pdbx_strand_id
1 'polypeptide(L)' 'MFLAYATPAGRALLDRRLYLPARTWLTDLDRCHAAGVPDEIAFAAEPALATAMVPAIADHPVDPPVG' A
#
# COMPACT_ATOMS: atom_id res chain seq x y z
N MET A 1 -0.59 -1.57 -5.10
CA MET A 1 -0.80 -0.16 -5.49
C MET A 1 0.26 0.71 -4.83
N PHE A 2 0.64 1.79 -5.50
CA PHE A 2 1.65 2.73 -5.05
C PHE A 2 1.08 4.15 -5.06
N LEU A 3 1.41 4.95 -4.05
CA LEU A 3 1.17 6.39 -4.01
C LEU A 3 2.52 7.08 -4.18
N ALA A 4 2.60 8.03 -5.11
CA ALA A 4 3.81 8.78 -5.36
C ALA A 4 3.51 10.27 -5.47
N TYR A 5 4.42 11.11 -4.97
CA TYR A 5 4.42 12.54 -5.22
C TYR A 5 5.18 12.81 -6.51
N ALA A 6 4.49 13.37 -7.52
CA ALA A 6 5.05 13.62 -8.84
C ALA A 6 5.35 15.11 -9.05
N THR A 7 6.55 15.40 -9.54
CA THR A 7 6.99 16.73 -9.97
C THR A 7 7.58 16.63 -11.38
N PRO A 8 7.82 17.76 -12.08
CA PRO A 8 8.55 17.73 -13.34
C PRO A 8 9.97 17.13 -13.23
N ALA A 9 10.59 17.22 -12.05
CA ALA A 9 11.94 16.73 -11.80
C ALA A 9 12.00 15.23 -11.45
N GLY A 10 10.87 14.60 -11.11
CA GLY A 10 10.85 13.20 -10.72
C GLY A 10 9.65 12.81 -9.87
N ARG A 11 9.70 11.58 -9.34
CA ARG A 11 8.63 11.00 -8.52
C ARG A 11 9.24 10.42 -7.24
N ALA A 12 8.66 10.76 -6.10
CA ALA A 12 9.00 10.16 -4.81
C ALA A 12 7.92 9.16 -4.40
N LEU A 13 8.30 7.92 -4.10
CA LEU A 13 7.38 6.91 -3.58
C LEU A 13 7.01 7.26 -2.13
N LEU A 14 5.72 7.43 -1.86
CA LEU A 14 5.20 7.84 -0.55
C LEU A 14 4.58 6.68 0.23
N ASP A 15 3.83 5.80 -0.43
CA ASP A 15 3.16 4.65 0.22
C ASP A 15 3.04 3.47 -0.75
N ARG A 16 2.98 2.25 -0.20
CA ARG A 16 2.75 0.99 -0.92
C ARG A 16 1.71 0.15 -0.18
N ARG A 17 0.68 -0.30 -0.90
CA ARG A 17 -0.31 -1.24 -0.36
C ARG A 17 -0.47 -2.45 -1.26
N LEU A 18 -0.57 -3.62 -0.66
CA LEU A 18 -0.79 -4.86 -1.38
C LEU A 18 -2.28 -5.06 -1.63
N TYR A 19 -2.65 -5.26 -2.89
CA TYR A 19 -4.00 -5.69 -3.25
C TYR A 19 -4.00 -7.22 -3.35
N LEU A 20 -4.82 -7.88 -2.53
CA LEU A 20 -4.96 -9.34 -2.52
C LEU A 20 -6.40 -9.71 -2.86
N PRO A 21 -6.66 -10.48 -3.93
CA PRO A 21 -7.99 -10.98 -4.22
C PRO A 21 -8.49 -11.93 -3.12
N ALA A 22 -9.65 -11.63 -2.54
CA ALA A 22 -10.21 -12.43 -1.43
C ALA A 22 -10.41 -13.91 -1.78
N ARG A 23 -10.85 -14.21 -3.00
CA ARG A 23 -11.22 -15.58 -3.42
C ARG A 23 -10.04 -16.52 -3.64
N THR A 24 -8.83 -16.01 -3.81
CA THR A 24 -7.67 -16.83 -4.22
C THR A 24 -6.47 -16.70 -3.30
N TRP A 25 -6.42 -15.66 -2.49
CA TRP A 25 -5.32 -15.41 -1.55
C TRP A 25 -5.78 -15.47 -0.10
N LEU A 26 -6.84 -14.75 0.26
CA LEU A 26 -7.25 -14.65 1.68
C LEU A 26 -7.94 -15.91 2.21
N THR A 27 -8.22 -16.89 1.34
CA THR A 27 -8.67 -18.24 1.72
C THR A 27 -7.52 -19.23 1.94
N ASP A 28 -6.28 -18.82 1.66
CA ASP A 28 -5.07 -19.63 1.73
C ASP A 28 -3.99 -18.86 2.52
N LEU A 29 -4.05 -18.99 3.85
CA LEU A 29 -3.15 -18.29 4.77
C LEU A 29 -1.70 -18.77 4.64
N ASP A 30 -1.48 -20.07 4.36
CA ASP A 30 -0.14 -20.63 4.16
C ASP A 30 0.54 -19.98 2.95
N ARG A 31 -0.21 -19.79 1.87
CA ARG A 31 0.28 -19.05 0.69
C ARG A 31 0.57 -17.58 1.01
N CYS A 32 -0.26 -16.93 1.82
CA CYS A 32 -0.03 -15.56 2.26
C CYS A 32 1.26 -15.45 3.09
N HIS A 33 1.47 -16.36 4.04
CA HIS A 33 2.67 -16.42 4.88
C HIS A 33 3.93 -16.70 4.05
N ALA A 34 3.87 -17.67 3.13
CA ALA A 34 4.97 -17.97 2.22
C ALA A 34 5.34 -16.77 1.32
N ALA A 35 4.36 -15.91 1.01
CA ALA A 35 4.57 -14.67 0.26
C ALA A 35 4.95 -13.46 1.15
N GLY A 36 5.04 -13.63 2.47
CA GLY A 36 5.38 -12.56 3.41
C GLY A 36 4.26 -11.52 3.61
N VAL A 37 3.00 -11.91 3.41
CA VAL A 37 1.84 -11.07 3.68
C VAL A 37 1.60 -11.03 5.19
N PRO A 38 1.57 -9.84 5.84
CA PRO A 38 1.21 -9.72 7.24
C PRO A 38 -0.23 -10.16 7.53
N ASP A 39 -0.45 -10.74 8.72
CA ASP A 39 -1.77 -11.24 9.14
C ASP A 39 -2.83 -10.15 9.28
N GLU A 40 -2.41 -8.90 9.46
CA GLU A 40 -3.32 -7.76 9.59
C GLU A 40 -3.92 -7.30 8.25
N ILE A 41 -3.43 -7.84 7.12
CA ILE A 41 -3.90 -7.45 5.78
C ILE A 41 -5.27 -8.06 5.51
N ALA A 42 -6.33 -7.29 5.77
CA ALA A 42 -7.68 -7.61 5.32
C ALA A 42 -7.89 -7.32 3.82
N PHE A 43 -8.87 -7.99 3.21
CA PHE A 43 -9.31 -7.65 1.86
C PHE A 43 -9.69 -6.18 1.78
N ALA A 44 -9.14 -5.47 0.80
CA ALA A 44 -9.65 -4.18 0.38
C ALA A 44 -9.70 -4.14 -1.14
N ALA A 45 -10.82 -3.65 -1.68
CA ALA A 45 -10.92 -3.39 -3.11
C ALA A 45 -9.90 -2.32 -3.52
N GLU A 46 -9.38 -2.40 -4.74
CA GLU A 46 -8.39 -1.45 -5.25
C GLU A 46 -8.83 0.03 -5.11
N PRO A 47 -10.09 0.43 -5.41
CA PRO A 47 -10.52 1.81 -5.17
C PRO A 47 -10.53 2.21 -3.69
N ALA A 48 -10.87 1.27 -2.80
CA ALA A 48 -10.87 1.51 -1.35
C ALA A 48 -9.44 1.69 -0.83
N LEU A 49 -8.49 0.92 -1.34
CA LEU A 49 -7.07 1.11 -1.03
C LEU A 49 -6.61 2.51 -1.45
N ALA A 50 -7.02 3.00 -2.62
CA ALA A 50 -6.54 4.29 -3.15
C ALA A 50 -7.03 5.44 -2.28
N THR A 51 -8.33 5.43 -1.96
CA THR A 51 -8.96 6.43 -1.09
C THR A 51 -8.33 6.48 0.30
N ALA A 52 -7.87 5.33 0.81
CA ALA A 52 -7.27 5.26 2.13
C ALA A 52 -5.76 5.60 2.16
N MET A 53 -5.05 5.61 1.02
CA MET A 53 -3.61 5.92 0.95
C MET A 53 -3.31 7.40 1.17
N VAL A 54 -4.12 8.31 0.60
CA VAL A 54 -3.90 9.76 0.69
C VAL A 54 -4.02 10.31 2.13
N PRO A 55 -5.08 10.04 2.90
CA PRO A 55 -5.16 10.54 4.27
C PRO A 55 -4.10 9.91 5.19
N ALA A 56 -3.74 8.64 4.98
CA ALA A 56 -2.77 7.94 5.82
C ALA A 56 -1.35 8.55 5.75
N ILE A 57 -0.97 9.20 4.64
CA ILE A 57 0.33 9.90 4.58
C ILE A 57 0.34 11.17 5.43
N ALA A 58 -0.81 11.78 5.71
CA ALA A 58 -0.88 12.95 6.59
C ALA A 58 -0.60 12.57 8.05
N ASP A 59 -0.96 11.33 8.42
CA ASP A 59 -0.69 10.77 9.75
C ASP A 59 0.73 10.23 9.90
N HIS A 60 1.47 10.09 8.79
CA HIS A 60 2.84 9.57 8.77
C HIS A 60 3.80 10.71 8.40
N PRO A 61 4.58 11.27 9.36
CA PRO A 61 5.49 12.37 9.04
C PRO A 61 6.49 11.91 7.99
N VAL A 62 6.52 12.63 6.86
CA VAL A 62 7.49 12.44 5.80
C VAL A 62 8.63 13.43 6.06
N ASP A 63 9.82 12.92 6.36
CA ASP A 63 11.00 13.78 6.40
C ASP A 63 11.21 14.40 5.01
N PRO A 64 11.47 15.72 4.92
CA PRO A 64 11.72 16.34 3.64
C PRO A 64 12.95 15.71 2.98
N PRO A 65 12.95 15.52 1.65
CA PRO A 65 14.09 14.97 0.95
C PRO A 65 15.31 15.88 1.19
N VAL A 66 16.42 15.29 1.69
CA VAL A 66 17.73 15.96 1.69
C VAL A 66 18.09 16.26 0.23
N GLY A 67 18.39 17.53 -0.03
CA GLY A 67 18.60 18.09 -1.36
C GLY A 67 19.81 17.55 -2.11
#